data_AF-A0A952NFX8-F1
#
_entry.id   AF-A0A952NFX8-F1
#
_cell.length_a   1.000
_cell.length_b   1.000
_cell.length_c   1.000
_cell.angle_alpha   90.00
_cell.angle_beta   90.00
_cell.angle_gamma   90.00
#
_symmetry.space_group_name_H-M   'P 1'
#
loop_
_entity.id
_entity.type
_entity.pdbx_description
1 polymer ?
#
loop_
_entity_poly.entity_id
_entity_poly.type
_entity_poly.pdbx_seq_one_letter_code
_entity_poly.pdbx_strand_id
1 'polypeptide(L)'
;MKLPSSDWKFLLLTAFVVLLLGVQTVSDAVGEEDNAFDLAARQAESERAPASLPEFMPRPSGASFRDALLELDWSCPKSPATEVRIKGGQLRLHGKSCAEGFSAERLSITNETNGFTASVFDKGRHEYETDLIQLREGANKIRLQYMNSSGKTVEKILTVNAVSAI
;
A
#
# COMPACT_ATOMS: atom_id res chain seq x y z
N MET A 1 52.83 12.69 -29.21
CA MET A 1 52.33 11.47 -29.87
C MET A 1 50.98 11.80 -30.51
N LYS A 2 50.91 11.81 -31.85
CA LYS A 2 49.64 12.02 -32.59
C LYS A 2 48.88 10.70 -32.60
N LEU A 3 47.72 10.63 -31.95
CA LEU A 3 46.85 9.47 -32.08
C LEU A 3 46.33 9.39 -33.54
N PRO A 4 46.21 8.19 -34.12
CA PRO A 4 45.72 8.04 -35.48
C PRO A 4 44.31 8.62 -35.60
N SER A 5 44.11 9.56 -36.52
CA SER A 5 42.83 10.25 -36.76
C SER A 5 41.65 9.31 -37.10
N SER A 6 41.91 8.02 -37.32
CA SER A 6 40.93 7.00 -37.65
C SER A 6 40.19 6.46 -36.42
N ASP A 7 40.85 6.39 -35.26
CA ASP A 7 40.33 5.66 -34.10
C ASP A 7 39.14 6.40 -33.44
N TRP A 8 39.12 7.72 -33.54
CA TRP A 8 38.03 8.55 -33.05
C TRP A 8 36.69 8.26 -33.74
N LYS A 9 36.72 7.96 -35.04
CA LYS A 9 35.51 7.61 -35.81
C LYS A 9 34.94 6.27 -35.35
N PHE A 10 35.82 5.32 -35.03
CA PHE A 10 35.43 4.01 -34.52
C PHE A 10 34.85 4.11 -33.10
N LEU A 11 35.42 4.94 -32.24
CA LEU A 11 34.90 5.20 -30.89
C LEU A 11 33.53 5.88 -30.92
N LEU A 12 33.32 6.87 -31.80
CA LEU A 12 32.01 7.51 -31.95
C LEU A 12 30.95 6.53 -32.49
N LEU A 13 31.32 5.68 -33.46
CA LEU A 13 30.41 4.70 -34.03
C LEU A 13 29.99 3.67 -32.96
N THR A 14 30.94 3.16 -32.19
CA THR A 14 30.66 2.18 -31.12
C THR A 14 29.84 2.79 -29.99
N ALA A 15 30.14 4.02 -29.57
CA ALA A 15 29.32 4.74 -28.58
C ALA A 15 27.88 4.95 -29.07
N PHE A 16 27.69 5.28 -30.35
CA PHE A 16 26.36 5.44 -30.94
C PHE A 16 25.56 4.13 -30.97
N VAL A 17 26.20 3.01 -31.34
CA VAL A 17 25.56 1.69 -31.32
C VAL A 17 25.14 1.29 -29.90
N VAL A 18 26.02 1.48 -28.91
CA VAL A 18 25.70 1.18 -27.50
C VAL A 18 24.54 2.06 -27.00
N LEU A 19 24.51 3.33 -27.38
CA LEU A 19 23.42 4.23 -26.98
C LEU A 19 22.07 3.84 -27.61
N LEU A 20 22.05 3.42 -28.87
CA LEU A 20 20.84 2.92 -29.53
C LEU A 20 20.29 1.65 -28.87
N LEU A 21 21.16 0.71 -28.51
CA LEU A 21 20.77 -0.50 -27.79
C LEU A 21 20.29 -0.18 -26.35
N GLY A 22 20.90 0.81 -25.71
CA GLY A 22 20.48 1.31 -24.41
C GLY A 22 19.08 1.95 -24.42
N VAL A 23 18.73 2.71 -25.46
CA VAL A 23 17.40 3.36 -25.56
C VAL A 23 16.27 2.34 -25.74
N GLN A 24 16.49 1.25 -26.47
CA GLN A 24 15.50 0.18 -26.61
C GLN A 24 15.25 -0.52 -25.27
N THR A 25 16.31 -0.91 -24.56
CA THR A 25 16.19 -1.58 -23.26
C THR A 25 15.53 -0.71 -22.18
N VAL A 26 15.79 0.59 -22.17
CA VAL A 26 15.11 1.52 -21.24
C VAL A 26 13.65 1.73 -21.64
N SER A 27 13.33 1.79 -22.93
CA SER A 27 11.93 1.88 -23.39
C SER A 27 11.13 0.63 -23.01
N ASP A 28 11.72 -0.56 -23.12
CA ASP A 28 11.06 -1.81 -22.70
C ASP A 28 10.92 -1.89 -21.17
N ALA A 29 11.91 -1.44 -20.41
CA ALA A 29 11.86 -1.45 -18.95
C ALA A 29 10.90 -0.40 -18.35
N VAL A 30 10.61 0.67 -19.09
CA VAL A 30 9.72 1.76 -18.66
C VAL A 30 8.33 1.64 -19.29
N GLY A 31 8.16 0.81 -20.32
CA GLY A 31 6.98 0.74 -21.19
C GLY A 31 5.97 -0.35 -20.90
N GLU A 32 5.98 -1.00 -19.73
CA GLU A 32 5.02 -2.07 -19.40
C GLU A 32 4.30 -1.80 -18.07
N GLU A 33 3.39 -0.82 -18.09
CA GLU A 33 2.26 -0.77 -17.16
C GLU A 33 1.23 -1.85 -17.57
N ASP A 34 1.37 -3.04 -16.98
CA ASP A 34 0.30 -3.92 -16.47
C ASP A 34 -1.10 -3.80 -17.10
N ASN A 35 -1.30 -4.12 -18.39
CA ASN A 35 -2.67 -4.20 -18.95
C ASN A 35 -2.97 -5.41 -19.85
N ALA A 36 -1.99 -6.26 -20.18
CA ALA A 36 -2.24 -7.43 -21.03
C ALA A 36 -2.43 -8.75 -20.26
N PHE A 37 -1.84 -8.87 -19.06
CA PHE A 37 -1.91 -10.13 -18.29
C PHE A 37 -3.23 -10.30 -17.51
N ASP A 38 -3.95 -9.21 -17.22
CA ASP A 38 -5.21 -9.23 -16.46
C ASP A 38 -6.41 -9.72 -17.32
N LEU A 39 -6.32 -9.64 -18.65
CA LEU A 39 -7.40 -10.11 -19.54
C LEU A 39 -7.40 -11.63 -19.75
N ALA A 40 -6.23 -12.28 -19.75
CA ALA A 40 -6.14 -13.74 -19.88
C ALA A 40 -6.43 -14.46 -18.55
N ALA A 41 -6.05 -13.87 -17.41
CA ALA A 41 -6.36 -14.41 -16.09
C ALA A 41 -7.88 -14.39 -15.80
N ARG A 42 -8.60 -13.34 -16.23
CA ARG A 42 -10.06 -13.22 -16.06
C ARG A 42 -10.86 -14.23 -16.89
N GLN A 43 -10.33 -14.73 -18.00
CA GLN A 43 -11.03 -15.70 -18.84
C GLN A 43 -10.84 -17.14 -18.33
N ALA A 44 -9.76 -17.42 -17.59
CA ALA A 44 -9.51 -18.73 -16.98
C ALA A 44 -10.16 -18.93 -15.59
N GLU A 45 -10.52 -17.85 -14.88
CA GLU A 45 -11.24 -17.94 -13.59
C GLU A 45 -12.76 -18.09 -13.74
N SER A 46 -13.33 -17.90 -14.94
CA SER A 46 -14.78 -17.98 -15.13
C SER A 46 -15.36 -19.41 -15.11
N GLU A 47 -14.52 -20.45 -15.11
CA GLU A 47 -14.97 -21.87 -15.16
C GLU A 47 -14.67 -22.68 -13.89
N ARG A 48 -14.07 -22.08 -12.85
CA ARG A 48 -13.84 -22.78 -11.57
C ARG A 48 -14.67 -22.16 -10.45
N ALA A 49 -15.98 -22.39 -10.48
CA ALA A 49 -16.81 -22.17 -9.30
C ALA A 49 -16.66 -23.37 -8.33
N PRO A 50 -16.49 -23.15 -7.01
CA PRO A 50 -16.48 -24.24 -6.03
C PRO A 50 -17.84 -24.95 -6.03
N ALA A 51 -17.82 -26.28 -6.14
CA ALA A 51 -19.00 -27.14 -6.32
C ALA A 51 -19.94 -27.23 -5.09
N SER A 52 -19.93 -26.26 -4.18
CA SER A 52 -20.59 -26.36 -2.87
C SER A 52 -21.41 -25.15 -2.44
N LEU A 53 -21.68 -24.18 -3.34
CA LEU A 53 -22.58 -23.08 -3.01
C LEU A 53 -23.88 -23.18 -3.82
N PRO A 54 -25.06 -23.12 -3.17
CA PRO A 54 -26.34 -23.09 -3.87
C PRO A 54 -26.42 -21.86 -4.79
N GLU A 55 -26.77 -22.07 -6.06
CA GLU A 55 -26.82 -21.09 -7.17
C GLU A 55 -27.77 -19.89 -6.97
N PHE A 56 -28.43 -19.77 -5.82
CA PHE A 56 -29.49 -18.80 -5.57
C PHE A 56 -29.18 -17.83 -4.43
N MET A 57 -27.94 -17.31 -4.37
CA MET A 57 -27.70 -16.07 -3.64
C MET A 57 -27.73 -14.89 -4.60
N PRO A 58 -28.61 -13.89 -4.41
CA PRO A 58 -28.55 -12.66 -5.19
C PRO A 58 -27.16 -12.07 -5.04
N ARG A 59 -26.46 -11.94 -6.17
CA ARG A 59 -25.16 -11.27 -6.28
C ARG A 59 -25.32 -9.88 -5.67
N PRO A 60 -24.64 -9.53 -4.56
CA PRO A 60 -24.74 -8.18 -4.01
C PRO A 60 -24.30 -7.21 -5.10
N SER A 61 -25.26 -6.45 -5.58
CA SER A 61 -25.10 -5.44 -6.61
C SER A 61 -24.16 -4.36 -6.09
N GLY A 62 -22.88 -4.48 -6.44
CA GLY A 62 -21.96 -3.37 -6.66
C GLY A 62 -22.00 -2.23 -5.63
N ALA A 63 -22.12 -2.53 -4.34
CA ALA A 63 -21.71 -1.56 -3.33
C ALA A 63 -20.20 -1.38 -3.52
N SER A 64 -19.83 -0.24 -4.10
CA SER A 64 -18.43 0.17 -4.22
C SER A 64 -17.81 0.13 -2.83
N PHE A 65 -17.04 -0.93 -2.54
CA PHE A 65 -16.29 -1.09 -1.28
C PHE A 65 -15.34 0.08 -0.99
N ARG A 66 -15.15 0.99 -1.95
CA ARG A 66 -14.38 2.22 -1.79
C ARG A 66 -15.03 3.24 -0.87
N ASP A 67 -16.35 3.21 -0.67
CA ASP A 67 -17.04 4.20 0.18
C ASP A 67 -16.94 3.90 1.68
N ALA A 68 -16.45 2.71 2.06
CA ALA A 68 -16.29 2.30 3.46
C ALA A 68 -14.83 2.15 3.91
N LEU A 69 -13.87 2.30 3.01
CA LEU A 69 -12.45 2.14 3.28
C LEU A 69 -11.78 3.51 3.42
N LEU A 70 -11.67 4.01 4.65
CA LEU A 70 -10.86 5.20 4.88
C LEU A 70 -9.39 4.81 4.90
N GLU A 71 -8.63 5.42 4.01
CA GLU A 71 -7.18 5.43 4.01
C GLU A 71 -6.70 6.68 4.76
N LEU A 72 -6.11 6.49 5.94
CA LEU A 72 -5.55 7.58 6.74
C LEU A 72 -4.02 7.50 6.74
N ASP A 73 -3.35 8.55 6.25
CA ASP A 73 -1.88 8.68 6.33
C ASP A 73 -1.47 9.17 7.72
N TRP A 74 -0.87 8.28 8.51
CA TRP A 74 -0.33 8.64 9.82
C TRP A 74 1.20 8.78 9.80
N SER A 75 1.68 9.81 9.10
CA SER A 75 3.08 10.23 9.11
C SER A 75 3.39 11.18 10.29
N CYS A 76 4.53 11.03 10.97
CA CYS A 76 4.93 12.01 12.01
C CYS A 76 5.35 13.34 11.38
N PRO A 77 5.64 14.41 12.15
CA PRO A 77 5.13 14.89 13.44
C PRO A 77 3.94 15.88 13.25
N LYS A 78 3.20 15.75 12.15
CA LYS A 78 2.01 16.55 11.86
C LYS A 78 0.76 15.68 11.95
N SER A 79 0.26 15.42 13.15
CA SER A 79 -1.10 14.91 13.30
C SER A 79 -1.92 15.86 14.18
N PRO A 80 -2.57 16.89 13.59
CA PRO A 80 -3.42 17.82 14.30
C PRO A 80 -4.91 17.40 14.37
N ALA A 81 -5.27 16.18 14.00
CA ALA A 81 -6.66 15.71 14.07
C ALA A 81 -6.79 14.46 14.93
N THR A 82 -7.05 14.67 16.22
CA THR A 82 -7.27 13.63 17.24
C THR A 82 -8.58 12.85 16.99
N GLU A 83 -9.48 13.38 16.16
CA GLU A 83 -10.80 12.83 15.88
C GLU A 83 -11.06 12.78 14.37
N VAL A 84 -11.35 11.59 13.85
CA VAL A 84 -11.73 11.36 12.45
C VAL A 84 -13.12 10.77 12.41
N ARG A 85 -14.02 11.31 11.58
CA ARG A 85 -15.37 10.75 11.38
C ARG A 85 -15.41 9.95 10.09
N ILE A 86 -15.90 8.71 10.17
CA ILE A 86 -16.00 7.82 9.00
C ILE A 86 -17.40 7.25 8.87
N LYS A 87 -17.80 6.97 7.63
CA LYS A 87 -18.98 6.16 7.33
C LYS A 87 -18.50 4.75 7.02
N GLY A 88 -18.93 3.76 7.81
CA GLY A 88 -18.50 2.38 7.65
C GLY A 88 -17.91 1.77 8.93
N GLY A 89 -17.84 0.43 8.95
CA GLY A 89 -17.39 -0.35 10.10
C GLY A 89 -15.95 -0.84 10.03
N GLN A 90 -15.17 -0.40 9.04
CA GLN A 90 -13.81 -0.88 8.80
C GLN A 90 -12.88 0.28 8.50
N LEU A 91 -11.61 0.14 8.89
CA LEU A 91 -10.56 1.15 8.71
C LEU A 91 -9.28 0.47 8.27
N ARG A 92 -8.58 1.07 7.30
CA ARG A 92 -7.24 0.63 6.89
C ARG A 92 -6.27 1.79 7.05
N LEU A 93 -5.27 1.60 7.89
CA LEU A 93 -4.26 2.62 8.11
C LEU A 93 -3.12 2.43 7.12
N HIS A 94 -2.66 3.53 6.55
CA HIS A 94 -1.42 3.60 5.80
C HIS A 94 -0.54 4.68 6.41
N GLY A 95 0.76 4.63 6.19
CA GLY A 95 1.59 5.74 6.63
C GLY A 95 3.06 5.51 6.44
N LYS A 96 3.82 6.55 6.75
CA LYS A 96 5.28 6.48 6.78
C LYS A 96 5.75 6.39 8.22
N SER A 97 6.64 5.44 8.46
CA SER A 97 7.39 5.40 9.69
C SER A 97 8.28 6.61 9.81
N CYS A 98 8.34 7.08 11.03
CA CYS A 98 9.04 8.27 11.44
C CYS A 98 10.44 7.98 12.00
N ALA A 99 10.76 6.70 12.17
CA ALA A 99 12.03 6.25 12.68
C ALA A 99 12.85 5.69 11.52
N GLU A 100 14.09 6.16 11.38
CA GLU A 100 15.10 5.47 10.59
C GLU A 100 15.26 4.04 11.13
N GLY A 101 15.29 3.04 10.25
CA GLY A 101 15.33 1.63 10.66
C GLY A 101 14.00 1.11 11.22
N PHE A 102 12.88 1.65 10.75
CA PHE A 102 11.56 1.07 10.99
C PHE A 102 11.53 -0.43 10.67
N SER A 103 10.96 -1.20 11.57
CA SER A 103 10.52 -2.56 11.31
C SER A 103 9.05 -2.64 11.68
N ALA A 104 8.22 -3.18 10.78
CA ALA A 104 6.80 -3.42 11.05
C ALA A 104 6.59 -4.29 12.30
N GLU A 105 7.55 -5.15 12.64
CA GLU A 105 7.53 -5.98 13.86
C GLU A 105 7.53 -5.16 15.16
N ARG A 106 7.99 -3.90 15.10
CA ARG A 106 8.04 -2.98 16.24
C ARG A 106 6.86 -2.02 16.29
N LEU A 107 5.90 -2.14 15.37
CA LEU A 107 4.68 -1.36 15.33
C LEU A 107 3.50 -2.24 15.72
N SER A 108 2.74 -1.81 16.71
CA SER A 108 1.48 -2.43 17.11
C SER A 108 0.35 -1.44 16.96
N ILE A 109 -0.73 -1.87 16.33
CA ILE A 109 -1.93 -1.06 16.10
C ILE A 109 -3.11 -1.83 16.66
N THR A 110 -3.74 -1.29 17.70
CA THR A 110 -4.82 -1.97 18.43
C THR A 110 -6.02 -1.06 18.58
N ASN A 111 -7.20 -1.54 18.22
CA ASN A 111 -8.46 -0.92 18.59
C ASN A 111 -8.80 -1.29 20.03
N GLU A 112 -8.61 -0.36 20.96
CA GLU A 112 -8.90 -0.57 22.39
C GLU A 112 -10.39 -0.79 22.67
N THR A 113 -11.27 -0.29 21.81
CA THR A 113 -12.72 -0.37 22.00
C THR A 113 -13.24 -1.80 21.84
N ASN A 114 -12.59 -2.62 21.01
CA ASN A 114 -12.99 -4.01 20.78
C ASN A 114 -11.87 -5.04 21.01
N GLY A 115 -10.64 -4.62 21.30
CA GLY A 115 -9.48 -5.48 21.54
C GLY A 115 -8.83 -6.05 20.27
N PHE A 116 -9.23 -5.60 19.08
CA PHE A 116 -8.66 -6.08 17.83
C PHE A 116 -7.27 -5.47 17.58
N THR A 117 -6.27 -6.31 17.37
CA THR A 117 -4.92 -5.88 16.95
C THR A 117 -4.74 -6.15 15.47
N ALA A 118 -4.46 -5.09 14.72
CA ALA A 118 -4.27 -5.11 13.29
C ALA A 118 -2.89 -5.69 12.93
N SER A 119 -2.83 -6.48 11.87
CA SER A 119 -1.57 -6.88 11.26
C SER A 119 -0.96 -5.70 10.53
N VAL A 120 0.35 -5.49 10.68
CA VAL A 120 1.10 -4.41 10.01
C VAL A 120 1.96 -5.03 8.92
N PHE A 121 1.80 -4.56 7.69
CA PHE A 121 2.56 -4.97 6.52
C PHE A 121 3.56 -3.88 6.14
N ASP A 122 4.83 -4.25 6.03
CA ASP A 122 5.88 -3.38 5.49
C ASP A 122 5.75 -3.29 3.96
N LYS A 123 5.69 -2.07 3.43
CA LYS A 123 5.62 -1.79 1.98
C LYS A 123 6.96 -1.37 1.40
N GLY A 124 8.01 -1.34 2.22
CA GLY A 124 9.32 -0.81 1.86
C GLY A 124 9.35 0.73 1.93
N ARG A 125 10.54 1.33 1.78
CA ARG A 125 10.74 2.79 1.86
C ARG A 125 10.17 3.44 3.13
N HIS A 126 10.11 2.68 4.23
CA HIS A 126 9.51 3.08 5.50
C HIS A 126 7.98 3.30 5.43
N GLU A 127 7.29 2.75 4.43
CA GLU A 127 5.84 2.77 4.34
C GLU A 127 5.24 1.50 4.96
N TYR A 128 4.07 1.63 5.57
CA TYR A 128 3.32 0.51 6.10
C TYR A 128 1.84 0.61 5.75
N GLU A 129 1.18 -0.54 5.75
CA GLU A 129 -0.26 -0.68 5.61
C GLU A 129 -0.77 -1.69 6.65
N THR A 130 -2.00 -1.53 7.13
CA THR A 130 -2.64 -2.51 8.00
C THR A 130 -3.63 -3.40 7.27
N ASP A 131 -4.05 -4.48 7.91
CA ASP A 131 -5.32 -5.11 7.57
C ASP A 131 -6.52 -4.22 7.93
N LEU A 132 -7.73 -4.75 7.71
CA LEU A 132 -8.99 -4.07 7.99
C LEU A 132 -9.31 -4.12 9.49
N ILE A 133 -9.16 -2.98 10.15
CA ILE A 133 -9.50 -2.76 11.55
C ILE A 133 -11.02 -2.64 11.67
N GLN A 134 -11.64 -3.59 12.36
CA GLN A 134 -13.07 -3.52 12.65
C GLN A 134 -13.36 -2.40 13.66
N LEU A 135 -14.40 -1.62 13.40
CA LEU A 135 -14.87 -0.51 14.21
C LEU A 135 -16.29 -0.77 14.71
N ARG A 136 -16.58 -0.32 15.93
CA ARG A 136 -17.95 -0.27 16.45
C ARG A 136 -18.60 1.05 16.08
N GLU A 137 -19.93 1.09 16.03
CA GLU A 137 -20.63 2.37 15.89
C GLU A 137 -20.27 3.32 17.05
N GLY A 138 -20.05 4.60 16.73
CA GLY A 138 -19.59 5.62 17.66
C GLY A 138 -18.06 5.70 17.77
N ALA A 139 -17.56 6.06 18.96
CA ALA A 139 -16.15 6.36 19.18
C ALA A 139 -15.30 5.10 19.37
N ASN A 140 -14.28 4.95 18.52
CA ASN A 140 -13.26 3.91 18.60
C ASN A 140 -11.92 4.52 18.94
N LYS A 141 -11.18 3.92 19.87
CA LYS A 141 -9.82 4.35 20.22
C LYS A 141 -8.82 3.43 19.58
N ILE A 142 -8.05 3.94 18.63
CA ILE A 142 -6.99 3.21 17.96
C ILE A 142 -5.65 3.61 18.59
N ARG A 143 -5.07 2.69 19.36
CA ARG A 143 -3.74 2.83 19.94
C ARG A 143 -2.69 2.40 18.92
N LEU A 144 -1.76 3.29 18.65
CA LEU A 144 -0.58 3.06 17.84
C LEU A 144 0.63 3.06 18.78
N GLN A 145 1.34 1.94 18.89
CA GLN A 145 2.51 1.81 19.75
C GLN A 145 3.71 1.39 18.92
N TYR A 146 4.82 2.12 19.05
CA TYR A 146 6.05 1.77 18.34
C TYR A 146 7.31 2.05 19.17
N MET A 147 8.39 1.36 18.86
CA MET A 147 9.70 1.62 19.46
C MET A 147 10.50 2.60 18.59
N ASN A 148 10.94 3.72 19.17
CA ASN A 148 11.75 4.70 18.45
C ASN A 148 13.23 4.27 18.33
N SER A 149 14.03 5.04 17.60
CA SER A 149 15.46 4.77 17.41
C SER A 149 16.27 4.77 18.72
N SER A 150 15.77 5.41 19.78
CA SER A 150 16.37 5.38 21.12
C SER A 150 15.95 4.16 21.96
N GLY A 151 15.19 3.22 21.39
CA GLY A 151 14.65 2.06 22.10
C GLY A 151 13.48 2.38 23.05
N LYS A 152 12.95 3.61 23.02
CA LYS A 152 11.80 4.00 23.84
C LYS A 152 10.50 3.69 23.13
N THR A 153 9.55 3.11 23.86
CA THR A 153 8.18 2.92 23.38
C THR A 153 7.46 4.27 23.36
N VAL A 154 6.91 4.62 22.20
CA VAL A 154 6.07 5.79 21.96
C VAL A 154 4.66 5.29 21.69
N GLU A 155 3.68 5.94 22.32
CA GLU A 155 2.27 5.63 22.17
C GLU A 155 1.52 6.85 21.60
N LYS A 156 0.59 6.59 20.69
CA LYS A 156 -0.32 7.58 20.12
C LYS A 156 -1.73 7.00 20.09
N ILE A 157 -2.73 7.84 20.33
CA ILE A 157 -4.14 7.45 20.31
C ILE A 157 -4.86 8.28 19.25
N LEU A 158 -5.53 7.58 18.35
CA LEU A 158 -6.43 8.15 17.35
C LEU A 158 -7.87 7.83 17.77
N THR A 159 -8.74 8.83 17.80
CA THR A 159 -10.19 8.61 18.00
C THR A 159 -10.89 8.58 16.65
N VAL A 160 -11.58 7.49 16.35
CA VAL A 160 -12.35 7.32 15.11
C VAL A 160 -13.83 7.18 15.44
N ASN A 161 -14.62 8.14 14.99
CA ASN A 161 -16.07 8.14 15.13
C ASN A 161 -16.71 7.50 13.90
N ALA A 162 -17.11 6.23 14.03
CA ALA A 162 -17.77 5.49 12.97
C ALA A 162 -19.29 5.72 13.01
N VAL A 163 -19.86 6.09 11.87
CA VAL A 163 -21.30 6.26 11.67
C VAL A 163 -21.80 5.12 10.79
N SER A 164 -22.94 4.51 11.16
CA SER A 164 -23.56 3.50 10.31
C SER A 164 -23.85 4.08 8.93
N ALA A 165 -23.47 3.34 7.87
CA ALA A 165 -23.97 3.64 6.54
C ALA A 165 -25.48 3.36 6.55
N ILE A 166 -26.28 4.39 6.23
CA ILE A 166 -27.74 4.29 6.10
C ILE A 166 -28.05 3.83 4.69
#